data_AF-A0A9P5P9I1-F1
#
_entry.id   AF-A0A9P5P9I1-F1
#
_cell.length_a   1.000
_cell.length_b   1.000
_cell.length_c   1.000
_cell.angle_alpha   90.00
_cell.angle_beta   90.00
_cell.angle_gamma   90.00
#
_symmetry.space_group_name_H-M   'P 1'
#
loop_
_entity.id
_entity.type
_entity.pdbx_description
1 polymer ?
#
loop_
_entity_poly.entity_id
_entity_poly.type
_entity_poly.pdbx_seq_one_letter_code
_entity_poly.pdbx_strand_id
1 'polypeptide(L)' 'MEPVYREPSTWEAMVRAELGSGDRERAIALIERLEARKYPEAVVNRIRGIMVDYSQLTQ' A
#
# COMPACT_ATOMS: atom_id res chain seq x y z
N MET A 1 -20.67 -12.11 1.37
CA MET A 1 -19.20 -11.93 1.29
C MET A 1 -18.87 -10.86 2.31
N GLU A 2 -18.38 -11.25 3.48
CA GLU A 2 -18.07 -10.31 4.55
C GLU A 2 -16.92 -9.38 4.10
N PRO A 3 -16.98 -8.08 4.39
CA PRO A 3 -15.90 -7.17 4.04
C PRO A 3 -14.65 -7.59 4.80
N VAL A 4 -13.65 -8.10 4.07
CA VAL A 4 -12.34 -8.43 4.64
C VAL A 4 -11.69 -7.11 5.08
N TYR A 5 -11.76 -6.81 6.37
CA TYR A 5 -11.03 -5.74 7.03
C TYR A 5 -9.58 -6.21 7.20
N ARG A 6 -8.74 -5.92 6.20
CA ARG A 6 -7.30 -6.12 6.32
C ARG A 6 -6.74 -5.08 7.27
N GLU A 7 -5.97 -5.55 8.25
CA GLU A 7 -5.22 -4.70 9.17
C GLU A 7 -4.16 -3.88 8.39
N PRO A 8 -3.79 -2.68 8.87
CA PRO A 8 -2.85 -1.80 8.19
C PRO A 8 -1.53 -2.51 7.82
N SER A 9 -1.02 -3.38 8.70
CA SER A 9 0.21 -4.16 8.46
C SER A 9 0.09 -5.16 7.31
N THR A 10 -1.11 -5.68 7.04
CA THR A 10 -1.35 -6.54 5.87
C THR A 10 -1.20 -5.76 4.57
N TRP A 11 -1.71 -4.53 4.52
CA TRP A 11 -1.58 -3.68 3.34
C TRP A 11 -0.13 -3.25 3.10
N GLU A 12 0.61 -2.95 4.16
CA GLU A 12 2.04 -2.63 4.09
C GLU A 12 2.84 -3.78 3.48
N ALA A 13 2.58 -5.01 3.93
CA ALA A 13 3.23 -6.22 3.38
C ALA A 13 2.88 -6.43 1.90
N MET A 14 1.61 -6.24 1.51
CA MET A 14 1.20 -6.35 0.11
C MET A 14 1.90 -5.32 -0.76
N VAL A 15 1.90 -4.04 -0.38
CA VAL A 15 2.58 -2.98 -1.15
C VAL A 15 4.06 -3.27 -1.31
N ARG A 16 4.75 -3.71 -0.25
CA ARG A 16 6.16 -4.14 -0.35
C ARG A 16 6.36 -5.32 -1.30
N ALA A 17 5.45 -6.29 -1.31
CA ALA A 17 5.54 -7.45 -2.21
C ALA A 17 5.34 -7.06 -3.69
N GLU A 18 4.37 -6.19 -3.99
CA GLU A 18 4.15 -5.68 -5.35
C GLU A 18 5.36 -4.86 -5.82
N LEU A 19 5.88 -3.97 -4.96
CA LEU A 19 7.10 -3.20 -5.27
C LEU A 19 8.32 -4.10 -5.46
N GLY A 20 8.48 -5.13 -4.62
CA GLY A 20 9.50 -6.17 -4.75
C GLY A 20 9.46 -6.95 -6.06
N SER A 21 8.27 -7.04 -6.66
CA SER A 21 8.06 -7.70 -7.96
C SER A 21 8.25 -6.75 -9.15
N GLY A 22 8.44 -5.44 -8.90
CA GLY A 22 8.51 -4.39 -9.92
C GLY A 22 7.14 -3.84 -10.34
N ASP A 23 6.05 -4.36 -9.78
CA ASP A 23 4.67 -4.01 -10.12
C ASP A 23 4.19 -2.76 -9.36
N ARG A 24 4.77 -1.61 -9.69
CA ARG A 24 4.42 -0.33 -9.05
C ARG A 24 2.95 0.05 -9.23
N GLU A 25 2.36 -0.24 -10.39
CA GLU A 25 0.95 0.10 -10.67
C GLU A 25 0.00 -0.65 -9.73
N ARG A 26 0.29 -1.92 -9.42
CA ARG A 26 -0.49 -2.68 -8.44
C ARG A 26 -0.35 -2.12 -7.03
N ALA A 27 0.84 -1.68 -6.64
CA ALA A 27 1.05 -0.99 -5.36
C ALA A 27 0.19 0.28 -5.25
N ILE A 28 0.09 1.07 -6.32
CA ILE A 28 -0.77 2.27 -6.38
C ILE A 28 -2.25 1.89 -6.23
N ALA A 29 -2.71 0.88 -6.98
CA ALA A 29 -4.11 0.43 -6.90
C ALA A 29 -4.51 -0.05 -5.49
N LEU A 30 -3.56 -0.56 -4.69
CA LEU A 30 -3.81 -0.92 -3.29
C LEU A 30 -4.05 0.33 -2.42
N ILE A 31 -3.31 1.40 -2.64
CA ILE A 31 -3.46 2.68 -1.92
C ILE A 31 -4.80 3.33 -2.28
N GLU A 32 -5.16 3.35 -3.56
CA GLU A 32 -6.47 3.89 -3.99
C GLU A 32 -7.64 3.12 -3.35
N ARG A 33 -7.49 1.80 -3.17
CA ARG A 33 -8.50 0.98 -2.45
C ARG A 33 -8.61 1.34 -0.98
N LEU A 34 -7.52 1.70 -0.31
CA LEU A 34 -7.54 2.16 1.08
C LEU A 34 -8.28 3.50 1.20
N GLU A 35 -8.02 4.42 0.27
CA GLU A 35 -8.70 5.72 0.19
C GLU A 35 -10.20 5.58 -0.11
N ALA A 36 -10.55 4.71 -1.07
CA ALA A 36 -11.94 4.39 -1.40
C ALA A 36 -12.70 3.79 -0.21
N ARG A 37 -12.00 3.04 0.66
CA ARG A 37 -12.52 2.46 1.89
C ARG A 37 -12.54 3.42 3.08
N LYS A 38 -12.19 4.70 2.88
CA LYS A 38 -12.19 5.75 3.93
C LYS A 38 -11.31 5.39 5.14
N TYR A 39 -10.19 4.70 4.90
CA TYR A 39 -9.19 4.50 5.97
C TYR A 39 -8.65 5.86 6.45
N PRO A 40 -8.19 5.95 7.71
CA PRO A 40 -7.58 7.16 8.22
C PRO A 40 -6.40 7.62 7.35
N GLU A 41 -6.28 8.92 7.11
CA GLU A 41 -5.19 9.49 6.30
C GLU A 41 -3.81 9.12 6.84
N ALA A 42 -3.66 8.98 8.17
CA ALA A 42 -2.42 8.55 8.79
C ALA A 42 -1.97 7.14 8.31
N VAL A 43 -2.93 6.23 8.08
CA VAL A 43 -2.65 4.90 7.54
C VAL A 43 -2.26 4.99 6.07
N VAL A 44 -3.05 5.72 5.26
CA VAL A 44 -2.78 5.90 3.84
C VAL A 44 -1.40 6.55 3.62
N ASN A 45 -1.07 7.59 4.37
CA ASN A 45 0.22 8.27 4.30
C ASN A 45 1.39 7.37 4.72
N ARG A 46 1.21 6.51 5.74
CA ARG A 46 2.23 5.50 6.09
C ARG A 46 2.52 4.59 4.90
N ILE A 47 1.49 4.09 4.23
CA ILE A 47 1.66 3.18 3.08
C ILE A 47 2.27 3.92 1.87
N ARG A 48 1.86 5.15 1.60
CA ARG A 48 2.50 6.00 0.58
C ARG A 48 3.98 6.22 0.87
N GLY A 49 4.37 6.36 2.14
CA GLY A 49 5.76 6.45 2.55
C GLY A 49 6.61 5.26 2.09
N ILE A 50 6.04 4.04 2.08
CA ILE A 50 6.73 2.83 1.59
C ILE A 50 7.06 2.95 0.10
N MET A 51 6.19 3.54 -0.71
CA MET A 51 6.47 3.74 -2.13
C MET A 51 7.65 4.68 -2.37
N VAL A 52 7.76 5.74 -1.57
CA VAL A 52 8.84 6.72 -1.67
C VAL A 52 10.16 6.09 -1.23
N ASP A 53 10.15 5.39 -0.10
CA ASP A 53 11.30 4.65 0.43
C ASP A 53 11.83 3.61 -0.57
N TYR A 54 10.93 2.82 -1.16
CA TYR A 54 11.33 1.81 -2.15
C TYR A 54 11.95 2.42 -3.41
N SER A 55 11.46 3.57 -3.87
CA SER A 55 12.04 4.28 -5.00
C SER A 55 13.45 4.80 -4.73
N GLN A 56 13.83 5.01 -3.46
CA GLN A 56 15.17 5.45 -3.06
C GLN A 56 16.13 4.26 -2.95
N LEU A 57 15.63 3.07 -2.61
CA LEU A 57 16.42 1.85 -2.45
C LEU A 57 16.81 1.19 -3.78
N THR A 58 16.05 1.42 -4.86
CA THR A 58 16.31 0.83 -6.18
C THR A 58 17.14 1.73 -7.11
N GLN A 59 17.90 2.69 -6.57
CA GLN A 59 18.81 3.56 -7.33
C GLN A 59 20.24 3.01 -7.39
#